data_AF-A0AAX0M1L1-F1
#
_entry.id   AF-A0AAX0M1L1-F1
#
_cell.length_a   1.000
_cell.length_b   1.000
_cell.length_c   1.000
_cell.angle_alpha   90.00
_cell.angle_beta   90.00
_cell.angle_gamma   90.00
#
_symmetry.space_group_name_H-M   'P 1'
#
loop_
_entity.id
_entity.type
_entity.pdbx_description
1 polymer ?
#
loop_
_entity_poly.entity_id
_entity_poly.type
_entity_poly.pdbx_seq_one_letter_code
_entity_poly.pdbx_strand_id
1 'polypeptide(L)'
;MKNHVDDQVYNYYSVYFSGVKQEKYQLVSLRGKNVVLEKWHAEQHAYVEKINLPLNDLEKMNVEIIHWRKQGPLRFDSIFLFTISYFTRIAYVKNMLARAKSRVFSTFASTRELTGLDRIMLLQVLVNEYVHQSPQKTHTGVTCEEVIDLFYGTLWYKHIKNEDFRRKVFLLLQSLVITEEIKFNDEKYYIQGKAISTIVSWESEDKREKQQIRIQRNISRLMLVITASTLMITLAILAQAGLINLHNLWEHLTQLKPIRVLFKLI
;
A
#
# COMPACT_ATOMS: atom_id res chain seq x y z
N MET A 1 16.35 2.17 35.89
CA MET A 1 15.15 2.87 35.37
C MET A 1 15.28 3.09 33.87
N LYS A 2 14.62 2.27 33.06
CA LYS A 2 14.14 2.61 31.72
C LYS A 2 12.87 1.77 31.52
N ASN A 3 11.74 2.46 31.46
CA ASN A 3 10.41 1.91 31.70
C ASN A 3 10.02 0.86 30.65
N HIS A 4 9.74 -0.36 31.12
CA HIS A 4 9.24 -1.50 30.36
C HIS A 4 7.68 -1.52 30.28
N VAL A 5 7.03 -0.35 30.39
CA VAL A 5 5.60 -0.25 30.70
C VAL A 5 4.70 -0.11 29.47
N ASP A 6 5.24 0.21 28.27
CA ASP A 6 4.41 0.70 27.16
C ASP A 6 3.94 -0.36 26.14
N ASP A 7 4.43 -1.60 26.22
CA ASP A 7 4.08 -2.67 25.26
C ASP A 7 2.85 -3.51 25.67
N GLN A 8 2.33 -3.32 26.89
CA GLN A 8 1.20 -4.11 27.41
C GLN A 8 -0.18 -3.55 27.04
N VAL A 9 -0.29 -2.26 26.69
CA VAL A 9 -1.59 -1.61 26.40
C VAL A 9 -2.27 -2.19 25.15
N TYR A 10 -1.48 -2.76 24.23
CA TYR A 10 -1.95 -3.31 22.97
C TYR A 10 -1.65 -4.80 22.84
N ASN A 11 -1.79 -5.59 23.90
CA ASN A 11 -1.65 -7.04 23.79
C ASN A 11 -2.72 -7.77 24.61
N TYR A 12 -3.96 -7.64 24.17
CA TYR A 12 -5.10 -8.31 24.79
C TYR A 12 -5.95 -9.03 23.74
N TYR A 13 -6.66 -10.05 24.21
CA TYR A 13 -7.59 -10.82 23.40
C TYR A 13 -9.01 -10.45 23.81
N SER A 14 -9.85 -10.18 22.83
CA SER A 14 -11.29 -10.09 23.02
C SER A 14 -11.91 -11.34 22.43
N VAL A 15 -12.73 -12.04 23.21
CA VAL A 15 -13.41 -13.26 22.79
C VAL A 15 -14.90 -13.01 22.80
N TYR A 16 -15.54 -13.24 21.66
CA TYR A 16 -16.97 -13.05 21.47
C TYR A 16 -17.61 -14.35 21.02
N PHE A 17 -18.81 -14.60 21.51
CA PHE A 17 -19.66 -15.70 21.08
C PHE A 17 -20.80 -15.11 20.25
N SER A 18 -21.12 -15.75 19.13
CA SER A 18 -22.19 -15.33 18.24
C SER A 18 -23.17 -16.48 18.02
N GLY A 19 -24.45 -16.19 18.29
CA GLY A 19 -25.54 -17.13 18.05
C GLY A 19 -26.04 -17.10 16.60
N VAL A 20 -27.07 -17.90 16.31
CA VAL A 20 -27.72 -18.00 14.99
C VAL A 20 -28.25 -16.64 14.48
N LYS A 21 -28.57 -15.72 15.39
CA LYS A 21 -29.02 -14.34 15.09
C LYS A 21 -27.88 -13.33 14.88
N GLN A 22 -26.61 -13.77 14.84
CA GLN A 22 -25.40 -12.93 14.74
C GLN A 22 -25.22 -11.88 15.86
N GLU A 23 -25.93 -12.02 16.98
CA GLU A 23 -25.76 -11.16 18.15
C GLU A 23 -24.46 -11.51 18.88
N LYS A 24 -23.70 -10.50 19.33
CA LYS A 24 -22.43 -10.68 20.03
C LYS A 24 -22.62 -10.77 21.53
N TYR A 25 -22.06 -11.83 22.11
CA TYR A 25 -22.08 -12.09 23.55
C TYR A 25 -20.65 -12.19 24.10
N GLN A 26 -20.45 -11.66 25.31
CA GLN A 26 -19.19 -11.80 26.04
C GLN A 26 -19.40 -12.72 27.25
N LEU A 27 -18.46 -13.64 27.48
CA LEU A 27 -18.49 -14.51 28.66
C LEU A 27 -18.05 -13.74 29.90
N VAL A 28 -18.89 -13.77 30.94
CA VAL A 28 -18.63 -13.06 32.20
C VAL A 28 -18.27 -14.01 33.33
N SER A 29 -19.02 -15.11 33.48
CA SER A 29 -18.70 -16.11 34.52
C SER A 29 -19.24 -17.50 34.17
N LEU A 30 -18.54 -18.51 34.66
CA LEU A 30 -18.97 -19.91 34.64
C LEU A 30 -19.47 -20.28 36.04
N ARG A 31 -20.72 -20.72 36.15
CA ARG A 31 -21.31 -21.22 37.41
C ARG A 31 -21.75 -22.67 37.21
N GLY A 32 -20.84 -23.59 37.49
CA GLY A 32 -21.08 -25.03 37.32
C GLY A 32 -21.33 -25.39 35.84
N LYS A 33 -22.55 -25.85 35.53
CA LYS A 33 -22.97 -26.22 34.16
C LYS A 33 -23.62 -25.08 33.37
N ASN A 34 -23.73 -23.89 33.96
CA ASN A 34 -24.33 -22.72 33.33
C ASN A 34 -23.27 -21.64 33.08
N VAL A 35 -23.39 -20.97 31.94
CA VAL A 35 -22.55 -19.84 31.55
C VAL A 35 -23.38 -18.56 31.59
N VAL A 36 -22.79 -17.51 32.17
CA VAL A 36 -23.36 -16.17 32.19
C VAL A 36 -22.71 -15.38 31.06
N LEU A 37 -23.52 -15.02 30.08
CA LEU A 37 -23.12 -14.21 28.93
C LEU A 37 -23.73 -12.81 29.06
N GLU A 38 -23.01 -11.78 28.64
CA GLU A 38 -23.57 -10.44 28.46
C GLU A 38 -23.73 -10.13 26.97
N LYS A 39 -24.90 -9.60 26.60
CA LYS A 39 -25.21 -9.17 25.23
C LYS A 39 -24.75 -7.74 24.99
N TRP A 40 -24.16 -7.51 23.82
CA TRP A 40 -23.80 -6.16 23.35
C TRP A 40 -25.05 -5.33 23.01
N HIS A 41 -25.18 -4.15 23.63
CA HIS A 41 -26.21 -3.17 23.31
C HIS A 41 -25.63 -2.01 22.50
N ALA A 42 -26.13 -1.83 21.28
CA ALA A 42 -25.61 -0.84 20.33
C ALA A 42 -25.85 0.62 20.77
N GLU A 43 -26.94 0.90 21.48
CA GLU A 43 -27.29 2.25 21.92
C GLU A 43 -26.42 2.72 23.10
N GLN A 44 -26.11 1.81 24.02
CA GLN A 44 -25.37 2.12 25.25
C GLN A 44 -23.86 1.86 25.13
N HIS A 45 -23.41 1.31 23.99
CA HIS A 45 -22.01 0.92 23.77
C HIS A 45 -21.44 0.04 24.89
N ALA A 46 -22.28 -0.78 25.51
CA ALA A 46 -21.95 -1.54 26.71
C ALA A 46 -22.60 -2.93 26.72
N TYR A 47 -21.99 -3.82 27.49
CA TYR A 47 -22.50 -5.15 27.80
C TYR A 47 -23.36 -5.04 29.06
N VAL A 48 -24.69 -5.15 28.91
CA VAL A 48 -25.63 -4.80 29.99
C VAL A 48 -26.58 -5.95 30.32
N GLU A 49 -27.02 -6.69 29.30
CA GLU A 49 -28.03 -7.73 29.48
C GLU A 49 -27.38 -9.09 29.72
N LYS A 50 -27.58 -9.64 30.93
CA LYS A 50 -27.05 -10.93 31.36
C LYS A 50 -28.01 -12.06 30.99
N ILE A 51 -27.53 -13.02 30.23
CA ILE A 51 -28.24 -14.22 29.82
C ILE A 51 -27.53 -15.42 30.45
N ASN A 52 -28.32 -16.31 31.06
CA ASN A 52 -27.82 -17.58 31.57
C ASN A 52 -28.15 -18.68 30.55
N LEU A 53 -27.13 -19.33 30.00
CA LEU A 53 -27.29 -20.46 29.09
C LEU A 53 -26.62 -21.71 29.68
N PRO A 54 -27.15 -22.91 29.39
CA PRO A 54 -26.43 -24.14 29.69
C PRO A 54 -25.18 -24.25 28.81
N LEU A 55 -24.11 -24.84 29.33
CA LEU A 55 -22.82 -24.97 28.65
C LEU A 55 -22.94 -25.64 27.25
N ASN A 56 -23.85 -26.61 27.10
CA ASN A 56 -24.09 -27.32 25.85
C ASN A 56 -24.59 -26.42 24.72
N ASP A 57 -25.24 -25.30 25.03
CA ASP A 57 -25.71 -24.36 24.02
C ASP A 57 -24.63 -23.34 23.63
N LEU A 58 -23.63 -23.13 24.50
CA LEU A 58 -22.44 -22.34 24.18
C LEU A 58 -21.54 -23.04 23.16
N GLU A 59 -21.41 -24.37 23.23
CA GLU A 59 -20.61 -25.16 22.27
C GLU A 59 -21.14 -25.06 20.83
N LYS A 60 -22.43 -24.74 20.67
CA LYS A 60 -23.08 -24.56 19.36
C LYS A 60 -22.93 -23.14 18.81
N MET A 61 -22.33 -22.21 19.58
CA MET A 61 -22.12 -20.82 19.15
C MET A 61 -20.80 -20.67 18.39
N ASN A 62 -20.80 -19.76 17.41
CA ASN A 62 -19.58 -19.41 16.68
C ASN A 62 -18.72 -18.46 17.52
N VAL A 63 -17.40 -18.67 17.55
CA VAL A 63 -16.48 -17.91 18.39
C VAL A 63 -15.62 -16.98 17.53
N GLU A 64 -15.68 -15.69 17.81
CA GLU A 64 -14.79 -14.68 17.22
C GLU A 64 -13.73 -14.28 18.26
N ILE A 65 -12.46 -14.56 17.96
CA ILE A 65 -11.33 -14.13 18.77
C ILE A 65 -10.64 -12.98 18.05
N ILE A 66 -10.52 -11.83 18.72
CA ILE A 66 -9.80 -10.66 18.22
C ILE A 66 -8.54 -10.46 19.06
N HIS A 67 -7.37 -10.58 18.43
CA HIS A 67 -6.10 -10.21 19.05
C HIS A 67 -5.77 -8.75 18.73
N TRP A 68 -5.85 -7.88 19.73
CA TRP A 68 -5.47 -6.49 19.61
C TRP A 68 -3.96 -6.34 19.74
N ARG A 69 -3.32 -5.81 18.69
CA ARG A 69 -1.89 -5.45 18.66
C ARG A 69 -1.68 -4.03 18.20
N LYS A 70 -0.51 -3.47 18.54
CA LYS A 70 -0.01 -2.16 18.06
C LYS A 70 -0.05 -2.02 16.52
N GLN A 71 -0.06 -3.13 15.80
CA GLN A 71 -0.07 -3.21 14.33
C GLN A 71 -1.46 -3.50 13.73
N GLY A 72 -2.53 -3.41 14.52
CA GLY A 72 -3.92 -3.64 14.12
C GLY A 72 -4.52 -4.97 14.62
N PRO A 73 -5.85 -5.08 14.70
CA PRO A 73 -6.54 -6.28 15.21
C PRO A 73 -6.47 -7.45 14.23
N LEU A 74 -6.21 -8.66 14.75
CA LEU A 74 -6.33 -9.92 14.02
C LEU A 74 -7.62 -10.62 14.44
N ARG A 75 -8.50 -10.91 13.49
CA ARG A 75 -9.77 -11.61 13.73
C ARG A 75 -9.64 -13.09 13.36
N PHE A 76 -10.18 -13.95 14.21
CA PHE A 76 -10.24 -15.39 14.01
C PHE A 76 -11.67 -15.86 14.26
N ASP A 77 -12.30 -16.48 13.27
CA ASP A 77 -13.69 -16.94 13.33
C ASP A 77 -13.84 -18.33 13.99
N SER A 78 -12.75 -18.88 14.53
CA SER A 78 -12.75 -20.15 15.23
C SER A 78 -11.58 -20.27 16.20
N ILE A 79 -11.83 -20.92 17.35
CA ILE A 79 -10.82 -21.29 18.35
C ILE A 79 -9.74 -22.17 17.70
N PHE A 80 -10.11 -23.08 16.79
CA PHE A 80 -9.16 -23.97 16.12
C PHE A 80 -8.21 -23.20 15.20
N LEU A 81 -8.75 -22.26 14.40
CA LEU A 81 -7.96 -21.37 13.53
C LEU A 81 -7.02 -20.48 14.37
N PHE A 82 -7.50 -19.99 15.52
CA PHE A 82 -6.67 -19.26 16.47
C PHE A 82 -5.51 -20.12 16.99
N THR A 83 -5.76 -21.33 17.50
CA THR A 83 -4.72 -22.21 18.07
C THR A 83 -3.65 -22.57 17.04
N ILE A 84 -4.06 -22.94 15.82
CA ILE A 84 -3.12 -23.23 14.72
C ILE A 84 -2.29 -21.98 14.39
N SER A 85 -2.91 -20.81 14.33
CA SER A 85 -2.21 -19.56 14.01
C SER A 85 -1.25 -19.09 15.12
N TYR A 86 -1.61 -19.34 16.39
CA TYR A 86 -0.79 -19.03 17.56
C TYR A 86 0.49 -19.87 17.56
N PHE A 87 0.38 -21.16 17.24
CA PHE A 87 1.52 -22.07 17.21
C PHE A 87 2.38 -21.90 15.95
N THR A 88 1.76 -21.82 14.77
CA THR A 88 2.49 -21.79 13.48
C THR A 88 3.03 -20.41 13.09
N ARG A 89 2.51 -19.33 13.68
CA ARG A 89 2.82 -17.93 13.33
C ARG A 89 2.60 -17.55 11.84
N ILE A 90 2.09 -18.44 10.99
CA ILE A 90 1.95 -18.24 9.54
C ILE A 90 0.97 -17.10 9.21
N ALA A 91 -0.12 -16.97 9.96
CA ALA A 91 -1.07 -15.86 9.80
C ALA A 91 -0.43 -14.48 10.08
N TYR A 92 0.55 -14.44 10.99
CA TYR A 92 1.30 -13.23 11.30
C TYR A 92 2.29 -12.86 10.19
N VAL A 93 2.99 -13.86 9.63
CA VAL A 93 3.93 -13.68 8.51
C VAL A 93 3.18 -13.26 7.23
N LYS A 94 2.02 -13.87 6.93
CA LYS A 94 1.18 -13.51 5.78
C LYS A 94 0.72 -12.04 5.87
N ASN A 95 0.29 -11.58 7.05
CA ASN A 95 -0.10 -10.19 7.27
C ASN A 95 1.08 -9.21 7.27
N MET A 96 2.28 -9.67 7.62
CA MET A 96 3.51 -8.87 7.48
C MET A 96 3.90 -8.73 6.00
N LEU A 97 3.85 -9.81 5.22
CA LEU A 97 4.19 -9.83 3.79
C LEU A 97 3.20 -9.04 2.93
N ALA A 98 1.90 -9.16 3.20
CA ALA A 98 0.87 -8.36 2.51
C ALA A 98 1.12 -6.85 2.70
N ARG A 99 1.59 -6.45 3.88
CA ARG A 99 1.90 -5.05 4.20
C ARG A 99 3.31 -4.62 3.73
N ALA A 100 4.27 -5.52 3.71
CA ALA A 100 5.60 -5.27 3.14
C ALA A 100 5.51 -4.98 1.63
N LYS A 101 4.63 -5.68 0.89
CA LYS A 101 4.34 -5.34 -0.50
C LYS A 101 3.83 -3.90 -0.62
N SER A 102 2.85 -3.49 0.17
CA SER A 102 2.33 -2.11 0.16
C SER A 102 3.41 -1.06 0.50
N ARG A 103 4.30 -1.35 1.45
CA ARG A 103 5.35 -0.43 1.88
C ARG A 103 6.49 -0.31 0.85
N VAL A 104 6.90 -1.42 0.23
CA VAL A 104 7.96 -1.44 -0.80
C VAL A 104 7.49 -0.75 -2.09
N PHE A 105 6.22 -0.89 -2.47
CA PHE A 105 5.64 -0.12 -3.58
C PHE A 105 5.55 1.38 -3.26
N SER A 106 5.39 1.78 -2.00
CA SER A 106 5.36 3.21 -1.64
C SER A 106 6.74 3.86 -1.56
N THR A 107 7.79 3.19 -1.05
CA THR A 107 9.10 3.85 -0.83
C THR A 107 9.94 4.00 -2.09
N PHE A 108 9.68 3.24 -3.15
CA PHE A 108 10.41 3.38 -4.43
C PHE A 108 9.76 4.37 -5.40
N ALA A 109 8.59 4.94 -5.09
CA ALA A 109 7.87 5.87 -5.96
C ALA A 109 7.59 7.26 -5.33
N SER A 110 7.83 7.48 -4.03
CA SER A 110 7.04 8.53 -3.33
C SER A 110 7.57 9.96 -3.31
N THR A 111 8.83 10.24 -3.59
CA THR A 111 9.44 11.58 -3.45
C THR A 111 8.95 12.68 -4.38
N ARG A 112 9.33 12.50 -5.66
CA ARG A 112 9.37 13.56 -6.67
C ARG A 112 8.34 13.37 -7.79
N GLU A 113 7.95 12.14 -8.06
CA GLU A 113 6.94 11.81 -9.08
C GLU A 113 5.50 12.02 -8.56
N LEU A 114 5.26 11.87 -7.25
CA LEU A 114 3.91 11.98 -6.70
C LEU A 114 3.29 13.37 -6.87
N THR A 115 4.05 14.47 -6.70
CA THR A 115 3.45 15.81 -6.82
C THR A 115 3.03 16.13 -8.26
N GLY A 116 3.80 15.67 -9.25
CA GLY A 116 3.46 15.83 -10.67
C GLY A 116 2.32 14.92 -11.10
N LEU A 117 2.33 13.67 -10.65
CA LEU A 117 1.26 12.70 -10.90
C LEU A 117 -0.05 13.15 -10.24
N ASP A 118 -0.01 13.61 -8.98
CA ASP A 118 -1.18 14.13 -8.26
C ASP A 118 -1.77 15.37 -8.98
N ARG A 119 -0.92 16.25 -9.52
CA ARG A 119 -1.34 17.45 -10.28
C ARG A 119 -2.03 17.07 -11.59
N ILE A 120 -1.44 16.16 -12.38
CA ILE A 120 -2.02 15.72 -13.65
C ILE A 120 -3.29 14.90 -13.41
N MET A 121 -3.31 14.05 -12.38
CA MET A 121 -4.50 13.29 -11.99
C MET A 121 -5.64 14.22 -11.58
N LEU A 122 -5.36 15.27 -10.80
CA LEU A 122 -6.36 16.28 -10.45
C LEU A 122 -6.87 16.98 -11.69
N LEU A 123 -5.98 17.38 -12.61
CA LEU A 123 -6.36 18.00 -13.87
C LEU A 123 -7.23 17.08 -14.76
N GLN A 124 -6.92 15.79 -14.82
CA GLN A 124 -7.72 14.79 -15.53
C GLN A 124 -9.12 14.63 -14.93
N VAL A 125 -9.22 14.58 -13.59
CA VAL A 125 -10.52 14.52 -12.89
C VAL A 125 -11.36 15.75 -13.21
N LEU A 126 -10.76 16.95 -13.14
CA LEU A 126 -11.44 18.19 -13.49
C LEU A 126 -11.94 18.16 -14.94
N VAL A 127 -11.07 17.81 -15.90
CA VAL A 127 -11.41 17.75 -17.32
C VAL A 127 -12.53 16.75 -17.57
N ASN A 128 -12.46 15.58 -16.93
CA ASN A 128 -13.47 14.55 -17.04
C ASN A 128 -14.82 15.03 -16.51
N GLU A 129 -14.83 15.69 -15.36
CA GLU A 129 -16.03 16.30 -14.78
C GLU A 129 -16.62 17.34 -15.74
N TYR A 130 -15.80 18.23 -16.30
CA TYR A 130 -16.22 19.26 -17.25
C TYR A 130 -16.84 18.68 -18.53
N VAL A 131 -16.25 17.61 -19.10
CA VAL A 131 -16.76 16.94 -20.30
C VAL A 131 -18.08 16.20 -20.04
N HIS A 132 -18.26 15.67 -18.83
CA HIS A 132 -19.47 14.91 -18.46
C HIS A 132 -20.56 15.78 -17.82
N GLN A 133 -20.41 17.12 -17.79
CA GLN A 133 -21.46 18.01 -17.31
C GLN A 133 -22.73 17.82 -18.16
N SER A 134 -23.87 17.68 -17.48
CA SER A 134 -25.17 17.61 -18.17
C SER A 134 -25.37 18.83 -19.07
N PRO A 135 -26.02 18.72 -20.24
CA PRO A 135 -26.20 19.81 -21.21
C PRO A 135 -26.84 21.09 -20.64
N GLN A 136 -27.47 21.01 -19.47
CA GLN A 136 -28.12 22.11 -18.76
C GLN A 136 -27.15 22.90 -17.86
N LYS A 137 -25.94 22.37 -17.57
CA LYS A 137 -24.88 22.99 -16.77
C LYS A 137 -23.69 23.33 -17.67
N THR A 138 -23.87 24.20 -18.65
CA THR A 138 -22.74 24.74 -19.40
C THR A 138 -22.05 25.80 -18.53
N HIS A 139 -20.75 25.61 -18.24
CA HIS A 139 -19.88 26.56 -17.54
C HIS A 139 -20.06 26.71 -16.02
N THR A 140 -20.53 25.68 -15.30
CA THR A 140 -20.42 25.72 -13.84
C THR A 140 -18.97 25.42 -13.44
N GLY A 141 -18.21 26.46 -13.08
CA GLY A 141 -16.90 26.29 -12.44
C GLY A 141 -17.04 25.53 -11.12
N VAL A 142 -15.96 24.90 -10.68
CA VAL A 142 -15.94 24.03 -9.49
C VAL A 142 -15.26 24.74 -8.31
N THR A 143 -15.79 24.55 -7.11
CA THR A 143 -15.21 25.08 -5.87
C THR A 143 -14.12 24.15 -5.33
N CYS A 144 -13.24 24.64 -4.47
CA CYS A 144 -12.18 23.82 -3.85
C CYS A 144 -12.75 22.58 -3.13
N GLU A 145 -13.88 22.75 -2.42
CA GLU A 145 -14.52 21.66 -1.68
C GLU A 145 -15.16 20.62 -2.61
N GLU A 146 -15.77 21.05 -3.72
CA GLU A 146 -16.26 20.11 -4.75
C GLU A 146 -15.12 19.34 -5.41
N VAL A 147 -13.95 19.97 -5.65
CA VAL A 147 -12.77 19.27 -6.18
C VAL A 147 -12.26 18.22 -5.19
N ILE A 148 -12.29 18.54 -3.91
CA ILE A 148 -11.93 17.60 -2.84
C ILE A 148 -12.90 16.41 -2.82
N ASP A 149 -14.21 16.67 -2.88
CA ASP A 149 -15.26 15.65 -2.95
C ASP A 149 -15.07 14.75 -4.18
N LEU A 150 -14.72 15.31 -5.34
CA LEU A 150 -14.49 14.57 -6.58
C LEU A 150 -13.25 13.66 -6.50
N PHE A 151 -12.19 14.11 -5.84
CA PHE A 151 -10.94 13.35 -5.81
C PHE A 151 -10.94 12.26 -4.72
N TYR A 152 -11.58 12.49 -3.56
CA TYR A 152 -11.52 11.58 -2.40
C TYR A 152 -12.87 11.06 -1.90
N GLY A 153 -13.98 11.52 -2.48
CA GLY A 153 -15.34 11.14 -2.11
C GLY A 153 -15.92 11.98 -0.97
N THR A 154 -17.24 11.96 -0.83
CA THR A 154 -18.04 12.82 0.06
C THR A 154 -17.78 12.67 1.56
N LEU A 155 -16.98 11.69 2.01
CA LEU A 155 -16.69 11.44 3.43
C LEU A 155 -15.32 11.96 3.88
N TRP A 156 -14.60 12.70 3.02
CA TRP A 156 -13.27 13.23 3.32
C TRP A 156 -13.21 14.06 4.61
N TYR A 157 -14.31 14.78 4.93
CA TYR A 157 -14.41 15.62 6.12
C TYR A 157 -14.27 14.86 7.46
N LYS A 158 -14.48 13.52 7.46
CA LYS A 158 -14.37 12.67 8.67
C LYS A 158 -12.94 12.17 8.94
N HIS A 159 -11.99 12.45 8.05
CA HIS A 159 -10.63 11.91 8.18
C HIS A 159 -9.74 12.83 9.05
N ILE A 160 -9.02 12.25 10.03
CA ILE A 160 -8.15 12.95 11.01
C ILE A 160 -7.04 13.84 10.39
N LYS A 161 -6.77 13.73 9.08
CA LYS A 161 -5.76 14.52 8.35
C LYS A 161 -6.36 15.63 7.47
N ASN A 162 -7.57 16.08 7.81
CA ASN A 162 -8.39 16.91 6.95
C ASN A 162 -7.70 18.23 6.51
N GLU A 163 -7.06 18.92 7.45
CA GLU A 163 -6.42 20.22 7.17
C GLU A 163 -5.18 20.13 6.28
N ASP A 164 -4.29 19.16 6.53
CA ASP A 164 -3.10 18.95 5.70
C ASP A 164 -3.50 18.58 4.27
N PHE A 165 -4.57 17.81 4.16
CA PHE A 165 -5.12 17.36 2.90
C PHE A 165 -5.72 18.52 2.08
N ARG A 166 -6.58 19.33 2.71
CA ARG A 166 -7.16 20.53 2.08
C ARG A 166 -6.08 21.49 1.61
N ARG A 167 -5.04 21.72 2.43
CA ARG A 167 -3.88 22.56 2.06
C ARG A 167 -3.14 22.01 0.84
N LYS A 168 -2.97 20.69 0.75
CA LYS A 168 -2.33 20.06 -0.41
C LYS A 168 -3.14 20.28 -1.69
N VAL A 169 -4.46 20.04 -1.66
CA VAL A 169 -5.32 20.26 -2.83
C VAL A 169 -5.35 21.73 -3.23
N PHE A 170 -5.42 22.63 -2.26
CA PHE A 170 -5.34 24.07 -2.51
C PHE A 170 -4.05 24.46 -3.23
N LEU A 171 -2.89 23.95 -2.77
CA LEU A 171 -1.61 24.19 -3.44
C LEU A 171 -1.56 23.60 -4.86
N LEU A 172 -2.17 22.43 -5.08
CA LEU A 172 -2.28 21.83 -6.41
C LEU A 172 -3.13 22.71 -7.33
N LEU A 173 -4.31 23.15 -6.88
CA LEU A 173 -5.17 24.06 -7.64
C LEU A 173 -4.46 25.39 -7.93
N GLN A 174 -3.77 25.97 -6.95
CA GLN A 174 -2.97 27.17 -7.16
C GLN A 174 -1.88 26.94 -8.22
N SER A 175 -1.22 25.78 -8.22
CA SER A 175 -0.22 25.44 -9.23
C SER A 175 -0.83 25.36 -10.64
N LEU A 176 -2.04 24.82 -10.79
CA LEU A 176 -2.76 24.74 -12.06
C LEU A 176 -3.19 26.13 -12.57
N VAL A 177 -3.55 27.04 -11.65
CA VAL A 177 -3.85 28.44 -11.97
C VAL A 177 -2.59 29.16 -12.48
N ILE A 178 -1.46 28.99 -11.81
CA ILE A 178 -0.18 29.60 -12.21
C ILE A 178 0.23 29.14 -13.61
N THR A 179 0.00 27.86 -13.93
CA THR A 179 0.28 27.32 -15.27
C THR A 179 -0.80 27.62 -16.31
N GLU A 180 -1.86 28.35 -15.94
CA GLU A 180 -2.99 28.73 -16.81
C GLU A 180 -3.80 27.54 -17.37
N GLU A 181 -3.73 26.40 -16.70
CA GLU A 181 -4.50 25.20 -17.06
C GLU A 181 -5.94 25.32 -16.55
N ILE A 182 -6.11 26.05 -15.44
CA ILE A 182 -7.39 26.47 -14.89
C ILE A 182 -7.36 27.96 -14.59
N LYS A 183 -8.52 28.60 -14.57
CA LYS A 183 -8.70 30.01 -14.20
C LYS A 183 -9.54 30.08 -12.93
N PHE A 184 -9.10 30.88 -11.97
CA PHE A 184 -9.89 31.15 -10.77
C PHE A 184 -10.69 32.44 -10.95
N ASN A 185 -12.01 32.37 -10.84
CA ASN A 185 -12.91 33.52 -10.87
C ASN A 185 -14.14 33.26 -9.99
N ASP A 186 -14.68 34.26 -9.31
CA ASP A 186 -15.90 34.14 -8.48
C ASP A 186 -15.88 32.92 -7.53
N GLU A 187 -14.75 32.72 -6.82
CA GLU A 187 -14.51 31.58 -5.91
C GLU A 187 -14.56 30.18 -6.56
N LYS A 188 -14.53 30.13 -7.89
CA LYS A 188 -14.63 28.91 -8.68
C LYS A 188 -13.45 28.75 -9.64
N TYR A 189 -13.11 27.49 -9.91
CA TYR A 189 -12.09 27.10 -10.87
C TYR A 189 -12.74 26.69 -12.19
N TYR A 190 -12.28 27.28 -13.28
CA TYR A 190 -12.74 27.06 -14.64
C TYR A 190 -11.64 26.44 -15.50
N ILE A 191 -11.94 25.35 -16.18
CA ILE A 191 -10.96 24.66 -17.03
C ILE A 191 -10.70 25.46 -18.30
N GLN A 192 -9.43 25.52 -18.69
CA GLN A 192 -8.99 26.14 -19.94
C GLN A 192 -8.53 25.09 -20.94
N GLY A 193 -8.55 25.42 -22.25
CA GLY A 193 -8.08 24.51 -23.31
C GLY A 193 -6.62 24.06 -23.14
N LYS A 194 -5.80 24.84 -22.43
CA LYS A 194 -4.42 24.50 -22.07
C LYS A 194 -4.33 23.21 -21.24
N ALA A 195 -5.35 22.88 -20.45
CA ALA A 195 -5.40 21.66 -19.66
C ALA A 195 -5.26 20.39 -20.52
N ILE A 196 -5.94 20.36 -21.67
CA ILE A 196 -5.86 19.22 -22.60
C ILE A 196 -4.45 19.09 -23.16
N SER A 197 -3.84 20.20 -23.55
CA SER A 197 -2.47 20.22 -24.06
C SER A 197 -1.48 19.67 -23.02
N THR A 198 -1.62 20.08 -21.75
CA THR A 198 -0.78 19.55 -20.65
C THR A 198 -0.98 18.05 -20.44
N ILE A 199 -2.22 17.54 -20.47
CA ILE A 199 -2.48 16.11 -20.30
C ILE A 199 -1.83 15.31 -21.44
N VAL A 200 -1.98 15.77 -22.68
CA VAL A 200 -1.42 15.10 -23.86
C VAL A 200 0.11 15.15 -23.85
N SER A 201 0.71 16.29 -23.48
CA SER A 201 2.15 16.41 -23.39
C SER A 201 2.69 15.45 -22.32
N TRP A 202 2.09 15.43 -21.13
CA TRP A 202 2.48 14.50 -20.07
C TRP A 202 2.39 13.03 -20.50
N GLU A 203 1.31 12.62 -21.17
CA GLU A 203 1.15 11.24 -21.65
C GLU A 203 2.22 10.86 -22.70
N SER A 204 2.56 11.81 -23.57
CA SER A 204 3.64 11.64 -24.55
C SER A 204 5.01 11.51 -23.86
N GLU A 205 5.26 12.32 -22.83
CA GLU A 205 6.50 12.25 -22.04
C GLU A 205 6.62 10.95 -21.26
N ASP A 206 5.57 10.48 -20.60
CA ASP A 206 5.53 9.19 -19.90
C ASP A 206 5.80 8.02 -20.87
N LYS A 207 5.19 8.05 -22.07
CA LYS A 207 5.49 7.07 -23.14
C LYS A 207 6.95 7.13 -23.57
N ARG A 208 7.50 8.32 -23.77
CA ARG A 208 8.91 8.54 -24.17
C ARG A 208 9.87 8.04 -23.10
N GLU A 209 9.61 8.33 -21.83
CA GLU A 209 10.42 7.88 -20.71
C GLU A 209 10.42 6.34 -20.61
N LYS A 210 9.25 5.71 -20.69
CA LYS A 210 9.12 4.24 -20.72
C LYS A 210 9.90 3.63 -21.88
N GLN A 211 9.89 4.26 -23.05
CA GLN A 211 10.69 3.83 -24.20
C GLN A 211 12.18 4.00 -23.94
N GLN A 212 12.62 5.14 -23.42
CA GLN A 212 14.03 5.39 -23.07
C GLN A 212 14.55 4.39 -22.05
N ILE A 213 13.79 4.07 -21.01
CA ILE A 213 14.16 3.04 -20.02
C ILE A 213 14.34 1.67 -20.68
N ARG A 214 13.44 1.28 -21.60
CA ARG A 214 13.56 0.01 -22.34
C ARG A 214 14.80 0.00 -23.23
N ILE A 215 15.04 1.08 -23.97
CA ILE A 215 16.22 1.24 -24.83
C ILE A 215 17.49 1.20 -23.99
N GLN A 216 17.55 1.94 -22.88
CA GLN A 216 18.71 1.97 -21.98
C GLN A 216 19.01 0.59 -21.42
N ARG A 217 17.99 -0.19 -21.00
CA ARG A 217 18.19 -1.58 -20.56
C ARG A 217 18.77 -2.46 -21.66
N ASN A 218 18.32 -2.30 -22.90
CA ASN A 218 18.87 -3.05 -24.03
C ASN A 218 20.32 -2.63 -24.33
N ILE A 219 20.63 -1.33 -24.30
CA ILE A 219 22.00 -0.82 -24.45
C ILE A 219 22.90 -1.36 -23.34
N SER A 220 22.47 -1.36 -22.08
CA SER A 220 23.26 -1.92 -20.97
C SER A 220 23.54 -3.42 -21.16
N ARG A 221 22.57 -4.20 -21.66
CA ARG A 221 22.78 -5.63 -21.99
C ARG A 221 23.81 -5.80 -23.11
N LEU A 222 23.69 -5.03 -24.18
CA LEU A 222 24.63 -5.06 -25.30
C LEU A 222 26.03 -4.64 -24.88
N MET A 223 26.15 -3.59 -24.06
CA MET A 223 27.41 -3.10 -23.51
C MET A 223 28.10 -4.17 -22.66
N LEU A 224 27.36 -4.92 -21.85
CA LEU A 224 27.89 -6.05 -21.08
C LEU A 224 28.48 -7.12 -22.02
N VAL A 225 27.75 -7.51 -23.07
CA VAL A 225 28.22 -8.48 -24.06
C VAL A 225 29.48 -7.98 -24.77
N ILE A 226 29.50 -6.73 -25.24
CA ILE A 226 30.66 -6.14 -25.92
C ILE A 226 31.88 -6.09 -24.99
N THR A 227 31.67 -5.73 -23.73
CA THR A 227 32.75 -5.65 -22.73
C THR A 227 33.32 -7.03 -22.45
N ALA A 228 32.46 -8.04 -22.28
CA ALA A 228 32.88 -9.43 -22.11
C ALA A 228 33.63 -9.97 -23.35
N SER A 229 33.13 -9.69 -24.56
CA SER A 229 33.80 -10.07 -25.81
C SER A 229 35.15 -9.39 -25.96
N THR A 230 35.25 -8.09 -25.67
CA THR A 230 36.51 -7.34 -25.70
C THR A 230 37.51 -7.92 -24.71
N LEU A 231 37.07 -8.26 -23.49
CA LEU A 231 37.89 -8.94 -22.50
C LEU A 231 38.38 -10.31 -22.99
N MET A 232 37.52 -11.11 -23.62
CA MET A 232 37.94 -12.40 -24.18
C MET A 232 38.97 -12.23 -25.30
N ILE A 233 38.78 -11.25 -26.18
CA ILE A 233 39.71 -10.96 -27.28
C ILE A 233 41.06 -10.50 -26.73
N THR A 234 41.09 -9.61 -25.73
CA THR A 234 42.35 -9.13 -25.14
C THR A 234 43.09 -10.26 -24.42
N LEU A 235 42.38 -11.13 -23.70
CA LEU A 235 42.97 -12.33 -23.07
C LEU A 235 43.56 -13.28 -24.12
N ALA A 236 42.87 -13.50 -25.24
CA ALA A 236 43.37 -14.34 -26.32
C ALA A 236 44.66 -13.79 -26.95
N ILE A 237 44.72 -12.47 -27.18
CA ILE A 237 45.91 -11.80 -27.71
C ILE A 237 47.10 -11.93 -26.73
N LEU A 238 46.87 -11.69 -25.44
CA LEU A 238 47.91 -11.79 -24.42
C LEU A 238 48.44 -13.22 -24.26
N ALA A 239 47.58 -14.22 -24.46
CA ALA A 239 47.96 -15.62 -24.47
C ALA A 239 48.79 -16.00 -25.69
N GLN A 240 48.39 -15.55 -26.88
CA GLN A 240 49.15 -15.76 -28.11
C GLN A 240 50.53 -15.09 -28.05
N ALA A 241 50.63 -13.93 -27.39
CA ALA A 241 51.89 -13.25 -27.14
C ALA A 241 52.78 -13.95 -26.09
N GLY A 242 52.32 -15.04 -25.47
CA GLY A 242 53.06 -15.77 -24.43
C GLY A 242 53.18 -15.03 -23.10
N LEU A 243 52.50 -13.89 -22.94
CA LEU A 243 52.54 -13.07 -21.72
C LEU A 243 51.69 -13.68 -20.59
N ILE A 244 50.68 -14.46 -20.95
CA ILE A 244 49.71 -15.04 -20.02
C ILE A 244 49.55 -16.53 -20.28
N ASN A 245 49.64 -17.34 -19.21
CA ASN A 245 49.25 -18.74 -19.25
C ASN A 245 47.78 -18.89 -18.80
N LEU A 246 46.89 -19.24 -19.74
CA LEU A 246 45.46 -19.42 -19.47
C LEU A 246 45.18 -20.44 -18.37
N HIS A 247 46.01 -21.48 -18.27
CA HIS A 247 45.82 -22.55 -17.30
C HIS A 247 45.98 -22.02 -15.85
N ASN A 248 47.04 -21.26 -15.60
CA ASN A 248 47.31 -20.66 -14.29
C ASN A 248 46.28 -19.58 -13.93
N LEU A 249 45.84 -18.78 -14.90
CA LEU A 249 44.77 -17.80 -14.68
C LEU A 249 43.44 -18.46 -14.32
N TRP A 250 43.08 -19.55 -15.02
CA TRP A 250 41.87 -20.30 -14.74
C TRP A 250 41.89 -20.91 -13.34
N GLU A 251 43.01 -21.50 -12.94
CA GLU A 251 43.19 -22.03 -11.60
C GLU A 251 43.03 -20.92 -10.53
N HIS A 252 43.61 -19.74 -10.75
CA HIS A 252 43.48 -18.61 -9.84
C HIS A 252 42.04 -18.05 -9.78
N LEU A 253 41.34 -17.97 -10.91
CA LEU A 253 39.95 -17.51 -10.98
C LEU A 253 38.98 -18.45 -10.26
N THR A 254 39.18 -19.76 -10.37
CA THR A 254 38.33 -20.76 -9.67
C THR A 254 38.53 -20.77 -8.14
N GLN A 255 39.66 -20.23 -7.66
CA GLN A 255 39.92 -20.01 -6.23
C GLN A 255 39.21 -18.77 -5.67
N LEU A 256 38.78 -17.83 -6.51
CA LEU A 256 38.03 -16.65 -6.09
C LEU A 256 36.59 -17.02 -5.70
N LYS A 257 36.24 -16.79 -4.43
CA LYS A 257 34.91 -17.05 -3.83
C LYS A 257 33.69 -16.61 -4.67
N PRO A 258 33.65 -15.45 -5.35
CA PRO A 258 32.46 -15.03 -6.10
C PRO A 258 32.15 -15.91 -7.32
N ILE A 259 33.17 -16.46 -7.99
CA ILE A 259 32.97 -17.29 -9.20
C ILE A 259 32.45 -18.68 -8.82
N ARG A 260 32.91 -19.23 -7.68
CA ARG A 260 32.41 -20.48 -7.11
C ARG A 260 30.91 -20.41 -6.75
N VAL A 261 30.40 -19.24 -6.37
CA VAL A 261 28.97 -19.05 -6.04
C VAL A 261 28.12 -18.98 -7.32
N LEU A 262 28.59 -18.30 -8.36
CA LEU A 262 27.91 -18.24 -9.67
C LEU A 262 27.77 -19.62 -10.32
N PHE A 263 28.81 -20.46 -10.26
CA PHE A 263 28.76 -21.82 -10.82
C PHE A 263 27.97 -22.83 -9.99
N LYS A 264 27.67 -22.56 -8.71
CA LYS A 264 26.78 -23.40 -7.89
C LYS A 264 25.29 -23.10 -8.10
N LEU A 265 24.97 -22.02 -8.81
CA LEU A 265 23.60 -21.56 -9.09
C LEU A 265 23.11 -21.93 -10.50
N ILE A 266 23.96 -22.56 -11.31
CA ILE A 266 23.63 -23.24 -12.57
C ILE A 266 23.61 -24.74 -12.28
#